data_AF-A0A2E1S9F6-F1
#
_entry.id   AF-A0A2E1S9F6-F1
#
_cell.length_a   1.000
_cell.length_b   1.000
_cell.length_c   1.000
_cell.angle_alpha   90.00
_cell.angle_beta   90.00
_cell.angle_gamma   90.00
#
_symmetry.space_group_name_H-M   'P 1'
#
loop_
_entity.id
_entity.type
_entity.pdbx_description
1 polymer ?
#
loop_
_entity_poly.entity_id
_entity_poly.type
_entity_poly.pdbx_seq_one_letter_code
_entity_poly.pdbx_strand_id
1 'polypeptide(L)'
;MNKHKFLYKKIGPLIGNFLDKLFFTDFGKRANNFYHKYNQNDYTFDKDKYCFIHVPRTGGWSFKNYFANYNLPLYVNDKGAHHNPISILCSPKEYNYVTIIRDPIDRVYSHYQMFIKAKEISSRNGLINFLRYSSEVKNLYCQYYSGLIGETVDDRIFKIALENLKNFKAVINFNNYDDDLKLFLKKMGVKEFKKDSFYINKIDKTNYSNAEREAIKLYNYWDLKLYKEFNK
;
A
#
# COMPACT_ATOMS: atom_id res chain seq x y z
N MET A 1 6.80 -23.32 -22.16
CA MET A 1 6.04 -22.44 -21.22
C MET A 1 4.87 -23.24 -20.66
N ASN A 2 4.74 -23.35 -19.34
CA ASN A 2 3.74 -24.21 -18.69
C ASN A 2 2.32 -23.84 -19.16
N LYS A 3 1.48 -24.79 -19.62
CA LYS A 3 0.17 -24.49 -20.27
C LYS A 3 -0.72 -23.59 -19.40
N HIS A 4 -0.67 -23.78 -18.08
CA HIS A 4 -1.35 -22.92 -17.11
C HIS A 4 -0.84 -21.47 -17.12
N LYS A 5 0.48 -21.25 -17.24
CA LYS A 5 1.05 -19.88 -17.33
C LYS A 5 0.56 -19.13 -18.56
N PHE A 6 0.37 -19.80 -19.70
CA PHE A 6 -0.14 -19.16 -20.90
C PHE A 6 -1.61 -18.73 -20.73
N LEU A 7 -2.44 -19.65 -20.23
CA LEU A 7 -3.86 -19.37 -19.98
C LEU A 7 -4.04 -18.20 -19.00
N TYR A 8 -3.39 -18.25 -17.83
CA TYR A 8 -3.55 -17.23 -16.80
C TYR A 8 -2.87 -15.89 -17.13
N LYS A 9 -1.78 -15.89 -17.91
CA LYS A 9 -1.02 -14.66 -18.18
C LYS A 9 -1.47 -13.91 -19.44
N LYS A 10 -1.98 -14.62 -20.47
CA LYS A 10 -2.40 -13.97 -21.73
C LYS A 10 -3.90 -13.96 -21.92
N ILE A 11 -4.57 -15.09 -21.70
CA ILE A 11 -6.01 -15.21 -22.00
C ILE A 11 -6.85 -14.68 -20.83
N GLY A 12 -6.47 -15.01 -19.60
CA GLY A 12 -7.14 -14.57 -18.37
C GLY A 12 -7.35 -13.05 -18.28
N PRO A 13 -6.32 -12.21 -18.52
CA PRO A 13 -6.48 -10.76 -18.47
C PRO A 13 -7.37 -10.21 -19.60
N LEU A 14 -7.32 -10.82 -20.79
CA LEU A 14 -8.15 -10.40 -21.92
C LEU A 14 -9.64 -10.69 -21.66
N ILE A 15 -9.97 -11.90 -21.25
CA ILE A 15 -11.34 -12.30 -20.93
C ILE A 15 -11.83 -11.59 -19.66
N GLY A 16 -10.98 -11.53 -18.62
CA GLY A 16 -11.28 -10.81 -17.38
C GLY A 16 -11.60 -9.34 -17.64
N ASN A 17 -10.78 -8.64 -18.43
CA ASN A 17 -11.06 -7.24 -18.79
C ASN A 17 -12.35 -7.06 -19.59
N PHE A 18 -12.72 -8.04 -20.41
CA PHE A 18 -13.97 -8.01 -21.16
C PHE A 18 -15.18 -8.21 -20.23
N LEU A 19 -15.12 -9.19 -19.33
CA LEU A 19 -16.17 -9.45 -18.34
C LEU A 19 -16.28 -8.32 -17.31
N ASP A 20 -15.16 -7.77 -16.84
CA ASP A 20 -15.11 -6.64 -15.92
C ASP A 20 -15.79 -5.41 -16.54
N LYS A 21 -15.61 -5.19 -17.85
CA LYS A 21 -16.28 -4.11 -18.60
C LYS A 21 -17.77 -4.35 -18.79
N LEU A 22 -18.19 -5.57 -19.10
CA LEU A 22 -19.60 -5.89 -19.37
C LEU A 22 -20.46 -5.99 -18.11
N PHE A 23 -19.88 -6.53 -17.04
CA PHE A 23 -20.61 -6.86 -15.81
C PHE A 23 -20.25 -5.96 -14.63
N PHE A 24 -19.42 -4.93 -14.83
CA PHE A 24 -18.92 -4.05 -13.77
C PHE A 24 -18.29 -4.85 -12.61
N THR A 25 -17.55 -5.90 -12.95
CA THR A 25 -16.87 -6.80 -12.00
C THR A 25 -15.37 -6.49 -11.91
N ASP A 26 -14.67 -7.16 -11.00
CA ASP A 26 -13.22 -7.03 -10.77
C ASP A 26 -12.50 -8.39 -10.87
N PHE A 27 -13.02 -9.33 -11.66
CA PHE A 27 -12.47 -10.67 -11.81
C PHE A 27 -11.02 -10.66 -12.31
N GLY A 28 -10.70 -9.83 -13.30
CA GLY A 28 -9.34 -9.73 -13.82
C GLY A 28 -8.35 -9.31 -12.73
N LYS A 29 -8.76 -8.36 -11.89
CA LYS A 29 -7.98 -7.88 -10.75
C LYS A 29 -7.82 -8.95 -9.66
N ARG A 30 -8.90 -9.64 -9.30
CA ARG A 30 -8.85 -10.74 -8.31
C ARG A 30 -7.95 -11.88 -8.78
N ALA A 31 -8.05 -12.25 -10.05
CA ALA A 31 -7.18 -13.27 -10.65
C ALA A 31 -5.70 -12.84 -10.66
N ASN A 32 -5.42 -11.58 -10.98
CA ASN A 32 -4.08 -11.01 -10.91
C ASN A 32 -3.53 -11.05 -9.47
N ASN A 33 -4.32 -10.58 -8.49
CA ASN A 33 -3.94 -10.62 -7.08
C ASN A 33 -3.64 -12.05 -6.61
N PHE A 34 -4.48 -13.02 -6.98
CA PHE A 34 -4.26 -14.43 -6.66
C PHE A 34 -2.96 -14.96 -7.29
N TYR A 35 -2.73 -14.72 -8.58
CA TYR A 35 -1.55 -15.23 -9.28
C TYR A 35 -0.23 -14.61 -8.78
N HIS A 36 -0.25 -13.30 -8.52
CA HIS A 36 0.92 -12.55 -8.06
C HIS A 36 1.05 -12.50 -6.54
N LYS A 37 0.11 -13.08 -5.79
CA LYS A 37 0.06 -13.02 -4.32
C LYS A 37 0.03 -11.60 -3.77
N TYR A 38 -0.66 -10.69 -4.45
CA TYR A 38 -0.96 -9.37 -3.88
C TYR A 38 -2.07 -9.50 -2.84
N ASN A 39 -2.04 -8.62 -1.84
CA ASN A 39 -3.12 -8.50 -0.86
C ASN A 39 -3.38 -9.78 -0.05
N GLN A 40 -2.39 -10.68 0.05
CA GLN A 40 -2.47 -11.88 0.87
C GLN A 40 -2.05 -11.59 2.31
N ASN A 41 -2.82 -12.08 3.27
CA ASN A 41 -2.61 -11.89 4.70
C ASN A 41 -2.30 -13.21 5.44
N ASP A 42 -2.06 -14.31 4.74
CA ASP A 42 -1.84 -15.66 5.29
C ASP A 42 -0.39 -16.15 5.10
N TYR A 43 0.55 -15.23 4.87
CA TYR A 43 1.96 -15.56 4.68
C TYR A 43 2.73 -15.63 6.01
N THR A 44 3.85 -16.33 6.01
CA THR A 44 4.81 -16.31 7.13
C THR A 44 6.18 -15.83 6.66
N PHE A 45 6.97 -15.29 7.58
CA PHE A 45 8.36 -14.88 7.34
C PHE A 45 9.20 -15.04 8.60
N ASP A 46 10.52 -15.01 8.46
CA ASP A 46 11.44 -15.20 9.59
C ASP A 46 11.48 -13.96 10.49
N LYS A 47 11.59 -14.17 11.82
CA LYS A 47 11.55 -13.08 12.83
C LYS A 47 12.73 -12.11 12.74
N ASP A 48 13.84 -12.51 12.12
CA ASP A 48 15.03 -11.66 11.88
C ASP A 48 14.88 -10.77 10.63
N LYS A 49 13.91 -11.07 9.76
CA LYS A 49 13.59 -10.26 8.58
C LYS A 49 12.59 -9.15 8.91
N TYR A 50 12.57 -8.15 8.05
CA TYR A 50 11.63 -7.03 8.08
C TYR A 50 10.58 -7.19 6.99
N CYS A 51 9.29 -7.13 7.34
CA CYS A 51 8.21 -7.07 6.37
C CYS A 51 7.76 -5.62 6.16
N PHE A 52 7.91 -5.12 4.94
CA PHE A 52 7.47 -3.78 4.59
C PHE A 52 6.02 -3.77 4.10
N ILE A 53 5.14 -3.18 4.90
CA ILE A 53 3.75 -2.93 4.53
C ILE A 53 3.70 -1.72 3.59
N HIS A 54 3.83 -2.01 2.30
CA HIS A 54 3.86 -1.00 1.25
C HIS A 54 2.45 -0.57 0.83
N VAL A 55 2.02 0.58 1.36
CA VAL A 55 0.84 1.27 0.87
C VAL A 55 1.21 2.10 -0.37
N PRO A 56 0.44 2.05 -1.48
CA PRO A 56 0.74 2.84 -2.66
C PRO A 56 0.85 4.35 -2.37
N ARG A 57 1.72 5.03 -3.14
CA ARG A 57 1.93 6.49 -3.11
C ARG A 57 2.56 7.05 -1.83
N THR A 58 3.32 6.22 -1.12
CA THR A 58 4.09 6.60 0.07
C THR A 58 5.61 6.52 -0.13
N GLY A 59 6.10 6.42 -1.37
CA GLY A 59 7.55 6.32 -1.63
C GLY A 59 8.15 4.93 -1.38
N GLY A 60 7.32 3.88 -1.29
CA GLY A 60 7.80 2.53 -0.98
C GLY A 60 8.74 1.90 -2.01
N TRP A 61 8.80 2.40 -3.25
CA TRP A 61 9.81 1.96 -4.22
C TRP A 61 11.22 2.39 -3.79
N SER A 62 11.37 3.67 -3.41
CA SER A 62 12.64 4.19 -2.89
C SER A 62 13.07 3.44 -1.64
N PHE A 63 12.14 3.16 -0.71
CA PHE A 63 12.42 2.38 0.50
C PHE A 63 13.01 1.00 0.18
N LYS A 64 12.40 0.26 -0.75
CA LYS A 64 12.88 -1.06 -1.15
C LYS A 64 14.27 -1.00 -1.78
N ASN A 65 14.54 0.00 -2.61
CA ASN A 65 15.85 0.15 -3.23
C ASN A 65 16.94 0.40 -2.18
N TYR A 66 16.66 1.20 -1.13
CA TYR A 66 17.61 1.35 -0.02
C TYR A 66 17.86 0.02 0.70
N PHE A 67 16.82 -0.76 0.99
CA PHE A 67 16.98 -2.09 1.60
C PHE A 67 17.83 -3.03 0.73
N ALA A 68 17.62 -3.00 -0.59
CA ALA A 68 18.42 -3.78 -1.53
C ALA A 68 19.89 -3.30 -1.59
N ASN A 69 20.11 -1.99 -1.72
CA ASN A 69 21.44 -1.39 -1.81
C ASN A 69 22.29 -1.64 -0.57
N TYR A 70 21.68 -1.65 0.61
CA TYR A 70 22.35 -1.93 1.87
C TYR A 70 22.32 -3.41 2.29
N ASN A 71 21.81 -4.30 1.42
CA ASN A 71 21.67 -5.74 1.69
C ASN A 71 20.99 -6.04 3.04
N LEU A 72 19.93 -5.30 3.35
CA LEU A 72 19.18 -5.43 4.60
C LEU A 72 18.16 -6.57 4.49
N PRO A 73 17.85 -7.27 5.61
CA PRO A 73 17.00 -8.46 5.58
C PRO A 73 15.52 -8.08 5.38
N LEU A 74 15.11 -7.90 4.12
CA LEU A 74 13.72 -7.64 3.74
C LEU A 74 13.01 -8.94 3.37
N TYR A 75 11.83 -9.18 3.94
CA TYR A 75 10.92 -10.19 3.44
C TYR A 75 10.35 -9.79 2.08
N VAL A 76 10.48 -10.70 1.12
CA VAL A 76 9.84 -10.63 -0.20
C VAL A 76 9.20 -11.99 -0.44
N ASN A 77 7.93 -12.02 -0.83
CA ASN A 77 7.28 -13.29 -1.14
C ASN A 77 7.86 -13.92 -2.43
N ASP A 78 7.56 -15.20 -2.66
CA ASP A 78 8.05 -15.99 -3.80
C ASP A 78 7.66 -15.43 -5.18
N LYS A 79 6.65 -14.55 -5.24
CA LYS A 79 6.21 -13.88 -6.47
C LYS A 79 6.72 -12.45 -6.61
N GLY A 80 7.50 -11.96 -5.63
CA GLY A 80 7.98 -10.59 -5.60
C GLY A 80 6.88 -9.57 -5.36
N ALA A 81 5.70 -9.97 -4.84
CA ALA A 81 4.58 -9.06 -4.67
C ALA A 81 4.95 -7.92 -3.74
N HIS A 82 4.54 -6.72 -4.16
CA HIS A 82 4.97 -5.50 -3.52
C HIS A 82 4.01 -4.95 -2.49
N HIS A 83 2.76 -5.43 -2.45
CA HIS A 83 1.69 -4.92 -1.62
C HIS A 83 1.15 -6.06 -0.77
N ASN A 84 1.67 -6.16 0.45
CA ASN A 84 1.23 -7.14 1.42
C ASN A 84 0.66 -6.39 2.63
N PRO A 85 -0.54 -6.73 3.11
CA PRO A 85 -1.02 -6.34 4.43
C PRO A 85 -0.19 -7.05 5.51
N ILE A 86 -0.47 -6.75 6.77
CA ILE A 86 -0.05 -7.60 7.88
C ILE A 86 -0.59 -9.02 7.68
N SER A 87 0.22 -10.01 8.07
CA SER A 87 -0.22 -11.39 8.09
C SER A 87 -0.96 -11.69 9.39
N ILE A 88 -2.09 -12.37 9.31
CA ILE A 88 -2.81 -12.90 10.47
C ILE A 88 -2.01 -13.98 11.22
N LEU A 89 -0.96 -14.52 10.58
CA LEU A 89 -0.08 -15.55 11.14
C LEU A 89 1.21 -14.96 11.75
N CYS A 90 1.51 -13.68 11.52
CA CYS A 90 2.73 -13.03 12.02
C CYS A 90 2.35 -11.74 12.74
N SER A 91 2.21 -11.81 14.07
CA SER A 91 1.85 -10.66 14.89
C SER A 91 2.95 -9.58 14.90
N PRO A 92 2.62 -8.29 14.73
CA PRO A 92 3.58 -7.20 14.92
C PRO A 92 4.24 -7.13 16.30
N LYS A 93 3.66 -7.80 17.31
CA LYS A 93 4.29 -7.93 18.65
C LYS A 93 5.54 -8.81 18.64
N GLU A 94 5.65 -9.71 17.66
CA GLU A 94 6.72 -10.71 17.59
C GLU A 94 7.58 -10.59 16.32
N TYR A 95 7.08 -9.91 15.30
CA TYR A 95 7.69 -9.83 13.97
C TYR A 95 7.99 -8.38 13.58
N ASN A 96 9.06 -8.16 12.80
CA ASN A 96 9.49 -6.81 12.44
C ASN A 96 8.70 -6.27 11.24
N TYR A 97 7.63 -5.54 11.52
CA TYR A 97 6.89 -4.79 10.50
C TYR A 97 7.38 -3.35 10.40
N VAL A 98 7.45 -2.85 9.16
CA VAL A 98 7.78 -1.45 8.87
C VAL A 98 6.81 -0.91 7.84
N THR A 99 6.49 0.38 7.91
CA THR A 99 5.67 1.05 6.90
C THR A 99 6.10 2.49 6.70
N ILE A 100 5.52 3.11 5.67
CA ILE A 100 5.59 4.55 5.44
C ILE A 100 4.16 5.08 5.43
N ILE A 101 3.89 6.05 6.30
CA ILE A 101 2.58 6.69 6.41
C ILE A 101 2.63 8.09 5.80
N ARG A 102 1.57 8.46 5.08
CA ARG A 102 1.38 9.75 4.42
C ARG A 102 -0.01 10.24 4.78
N ASP A 103 -0.21 11.55 4.77
CA ASP A 103 -1.55 12.12 4.88
C ASP A 103 -2.53 11.39 3.93
N PRO A 104 -3.65 10.82 4.43
CA PRO A 104 -4.54 10.02 3.62
C PRO A 104 -5.15 10.77 2.44
N ILE A 105 -5.38 12.08 2.55
CA ILE A 105 -5.96 12.89 1.47
C ILE A 105 -4.93 12.99 0.34
N ASP A 106 -3.70 13.35 0.67
CA ASP A 106 -2.63 13.50 -0.29
C ASP A 106 -2.25 12.18 -0.96
N ARG A 107 -2.27 11.08 -0.19
CA ARG A 107 -2.05 9.73 -0.70
C ARG A 107 -3.10 9.35 -1.74
N VAL A 108 -4.39 9.51 -1.41
CA VAL A 108 -5.51 9.16 -2.29
C VAL A 108 -5.50 10.01 -3.55
N TYR A 109 -5.33 11.32 -3.42
CA TYR A 109 -5.27 12.21 -4.57
C TYR A 109 -4.06 11.89 -5.46
N SER A 110 -2.90 11.62 -4.86
CA SER A 110 -1.73 11.19 -5.63
C SER A 110 -1.96 9.87 -6.38
N HIS A 111 -2.76 8.97 -5.82
CA HIS A 111 -3.13 7.71 -6.46
C HIS A 111 -4.06 7.98 -7.65
N TYR A 112 -5.09 8.79 -7.45
CA TYR A 112 -6.03 9.20 -8.50
C TYR A 112 -5.30 9.83 -9.70
N GLN A 113 -4.39 10.77 -9.45
CA GLN A 113 -3.60 11.43 -10.49
C GLN A 113 -2.69 10.45 -11.27
N MET A 114 -2.12 9.47 -10.58
CA MET A 114 -1.35 8.40 -11.25
C MET A 114 -2.25 7.57 -12.18
N PHE A 115 -3.47 7.23 -11.74
CA PHE A 115 -4.41 6.45 -12.53
C PHE A 115 -4.92 7.23 -13.75
N ILE A 116 -5.15 8.54 -13.61
CA ILE A 116 -5.46 9.42 -14.74
C ILE A 116 -4.33 9.36 -15.78
N LYS A 117 -3.07 9.54 -15.35
CA LYS A 117 -1.90 9.49 -16.24
C LYS A 117 -1.76 8.13 -16.93
N ALA A 118 -2.04 7.04 -16.21
CA ALA A 118 -2.04 5.68 -16.73
C ALA A 118 -3.28 5.34 -17.59
N LYS A 119 -4.25 6.26 -17.71
CA LYS A 119 -5.52 6.07 -18.44
C LYS A 119 -6.36 4.90 -17.90
N GLU A 120 -6.24 4.62 -16.60
CA GLU A 120 -6.96 3.56 -15.90
C GLU A 120 -8.46 3.80 -15.88
N ILE A 121 -9.25 2.76 -16.13
CA ILE A 121 -10.71 2.86 -16.32
C ILE A 121 -11.40 3.47 -15.08
N SER A 122 -10.97 3.07 -13.88
CA SER A 122 -11.55 3.54 -12.62
C SER A 122 -11.39 5.04 -12.36
N SER A 123 -10.48 5.72 -13.07
CA SER A 123 -10.25 7.17 -12.95
C SER A 123 -10.94 8.02 -14.01
N ARG A 124 -11.46 7.40 -15.09
CA ARG A 124 -11.98 8.14 -16.25
C ARG A 124 -13.20 8.99 -15.97
N ASN A 125 -14.00 8.60 -14.97
CA ASN A 125 -15.27 9.23 -14.66
C ASN A 125 -15.18 10.16 -13.43
N GLY A 126 -13.99 10.69 -13.14
CA GLY A 126 -13.76 11.64 -12.05
C GLY A 126 -13.45 11.01 -10.70
N LEU A 127 -13.03 11.86 -9.74
CA LEU A 127 -12.58 11.44 -8.42
C LEU A 127 -13.66 10.70 -7.62
N ILE A 128 -14.92 11.13 -7.67
CA ILE A 128 -16.00 10.48 -6.92
C ILE A 128 -16.21 9.04 -7.36
N ASN A 129 -16.20 8.78 -8.67
CA ASN A 129 -16.30 7.42 -9.19
C ASN A 129 -15.07 6.60 -8.82
N PHE A 130 -13.88 7.20 -8.87
CA PHE A 130 -12.65 6.55 -8.40
C PHE A 130 -12.74 6.14 -6.93
N LEU A 131 -13.18 7.04 -6.04
CA LEU A 131 -13.38 6.76 -4.61
C LEU A 131 -14.43 5.67 -4.37
N ARG A 132 -15.53 5.68 -5.12
CA ARG A 132 -16.62 4.71 -4.95
C ARG A 132 -16.16 3.29 -5.27
N TYR A 133 -15.48 3.11 -6.40
CA TYR A 133 -15.22 1.78 -6.96
C TYR A 133 -13.79 1.25 -6.72
N SER A 134 -12.81 2.11 -6.43
CA SER A 134 -11.45 1.66 -6.16
C SER A 134 -11.27 1.28 -4.68
N SER A 135 -11.14 -0.03 -4.42
CA SER A 135 -10.89 -0.54 -3.06
C SER A 135 -9.54 -0.09 -2.48
N GLU A 136 -8.55 0.17 -3.32
CA GLU A 136 -7.17 0.56 -2.94
C GLU A 136 -7.05 2.00 -2.41
N VAL A 137 -8.15 2.75 -2.40
CA VAL A 137 -8.16 4.14 -1.95
C VAL A 137 -9.18 4.42 -0.86
N LYS A 138 -9.86 3.38 -0.34
CA LYS A 138 -10.84 3.50 0.74
C LYS A 138 -10.30 2.90 2.03
N ASN A 139 -9.91 3.71 2.99
CA ASN A 139 -9.42 3.25 4.29
C ASN A 139 -8.32 2.18 4.19
N LEU A 140 -7.38 2.38 3.26
CA LEU A 140 -6.39 1.36 2.91
C LEU A 140 -5.39 1.12 4.05
N TYR A 141 -5.03 2.15 4.82
CA TYR A 141 -4.16 1.97 5.98
C TYR A 141 -4.81 1.05 7.00
N CYS A 142 -6.08 1.28 7.34
CA CYS A 142 -6.80 0.41 8.28
C CYS A 142 -6.89 -1.03 7.78
N GLN A 143 -7.18 -1.24 6.49
CA GLN A 143 -7.21 -2.58 5.90
C GLN A 143 -5.84 -3.28 5.97
N TYR A 144 -4.77 -2.60 5.57
CA TYR A 144 -3.44 -3.22 5.51
C TYR A 144 -2.87 -3.45 6.91
N TYR A 145 -3.06 -2.51 7.83
CA TYR A 145 -2.54 -2.61 9.19
C TYR A 145 -3.41 -3.48 10.10
N SER A 146 -4.63 -3.82 9.72
CA SER A 146 -5.41 -4.86 10.43
C SER A 146 -5.17 -6.27 9.88
N GLY A 147 -4.68 -6.38 8.64
CA GLY A 147 -4.66 -7.64 7.90
C GLY A 147 -5.97 -7.96 7.20
N LEU A 148 -7.03 -7.16 7.36
CA LEU A 148 -8.38 -7.44 6.87
C LEU A 148 -8.68 -6.67 5.57
N ILE A 149 -8.05 -7.09 4.46
CA ILE A 149 -8.24 -6.47 3.15
C ILE A 149 -9.60 -6.84 2.55
N GLY A 150 -10.26 -5.86 1.94
CA GLY A 150 -11.53 -6.01 1.25
C GLY A 150 -12.73 -5.82 2.16
N GLU A 151 -12.51 -5.87 3.48
CA GLU A 151 -13.54 -5.65 4.49
C GLU A 151 -13.94 -4.18 4.58
N THR A 152 -15.20 -3.94 4.92
CA THR A 152 -15.66 -2.60 5.27
C THR A 152 -15.07 -2.21 6.61
N VAL A 153 -14.28 -1.14 6.63
CA VAL A 153 -13.62 -0.68 7.85
C VAL A 153 -14.66 -0.13 8.84
N ASP A 154 -14.64 -0.70 10.03
CA ASP A 154 -15.43 -0.33 11.20
C ASP A 154 -14.51 -0.02 12.40
N ASP A 155 -15.10 0.25 13.57
CA ASP A 155 -14.34 0.56 14.79
C ASP A 155 -13.44 -0.61 15.25
N ARG A 156 -13.86 -1.86 15.02
CA ARG A 156 -13.07 -3.06 15.35
C ARG A 156 -11.82 -3.12 14.47
N ILE A 157 -11.96 -2.99 13.14
CA ILE A 157 -10.84 -2.98 12.20
C ILE A 157 -9.90 -1.81 12.50
N PHE A 158 -10.45 -0.63 12.78
CA PHE A 158 -9.67 0.55 13.18
C PHE A 158 -8.84 0.28 14.44
N LYS A 159 -9.43 -0.30 15.50
CA LYS A 159 -8.71 -0.64 16.75
C LYS A 159 -7.58 -1.63 16.52
N ILE A 160 -7.82 -2.67 15.72
CA ILE A 160 -6.78 -3.65 15.36
C ILE A 160 -5.65 -2.95 14.60
N ALA A 161 -5.98 -2.14 13.60
CA ALA A 161 -4.99 -1.40 12.82
C ALA A 161 -4.14 -0.46 13.69
N LEU A 162 -4.76 0.26 14.62
CA LEU A 162 -4.07 1.16 15.54
C LEU A 162 -3.14 0.41 16.50
N GLU A 163 -3.61 -0.69 17.10
CA GLU A 163 -2.79 -1.53 17.98
C GLU A 163 -1.60 -2.12 17.21
N ASN A 164 -1.83 -2.64 16.01
CA ASN A 164 -0.76 -3.18 15.18
C ASN A 164 0.25 -2.09 14.79
N LEU A 165 -0.21 -0.91 14.37
CA LEU A 165 0.66 0.20 14.00
C LEU A 165 1.58 0.64 15.15
N LYS A 166 1.08 0.64 16.39
CA LYS A 166 1.88 0.93 17.59
C LYS A 166 3.00 -0.09 17.84
N ASN A 167 2.80 -1.32 17.39
CA ASN A 167 3.76 -2.41 17.54
C ASN A 167 4.71 -2.51 16.32
N PHE A 168 4.62 -1.62 15.32
CA PHE A 168 5.56 -1.65 14.20
C PHE A 168 6.96 -1.29 14.67
N LYS A 169 7.96 -1.98 14.09
CA LYS A 169 9.37 -1.73 14.38
C LYS A 169 9.81 -0.33 13.95
N ALA A 170 9.22 0.17 12.88
CA ALA A 170 9.34 1.56 12.46
C ALA A 170 8.13 2.00 11.62
N VAL A 171 7.77 3.27 11.76
CA VAL A 171 6.81 3.97 10.90
C VAL A 171 7.51 5.23 10.40
N ILE A 172 7.73 5.31 9.09
CA ILE A 172 8.37 6.46 8.45
C ILE A 172 7.28 7.46 8.08
N ASN A 173 7.43 8.72 8.48
CA ASN A 173 6.55 9.80 8.05
C ASN A 173 6.96 10.27 6.66
N PHE A 174 6.07 10.18 5.68
CA PHE A 174 6.34 10.62 4.31
C PHE A 174 6.71 12.11 4.21
N ASN A 175 6.21 12.95 5.12
CA ASN A 175 6.55 14.37 5.15
C ASN A 175 7.97 14.61 5.68
N ASN A 176 8.52 13.66 6.45
CA ASN A 176 9.88 13.67 6.99
C ASN A 176 10.72 12.50 6.46
N TYR A 177 10.44 12.07 5.22
CA TYR A 177 10.85 10.77 4.70
C TYR A 177 12.35 10.49 4.82
N ASP A 178 13.18 11.44 4.38
CA ASP A 178 14.64 11.25 4.32
C ASP A 178 15.24 11.12 5.72
N ASP A 179 14.79 11.94 6.67
CA ASP A 179 15.32 11.97 8.03
C ASP A 179 14.88 10.75 8.83
N ASP A 180 13.59 10.40 8.76
CA ASP A 180 13.05 9.20 9.41
C ASP A 180 13.72 7.93 8.86
N LEU A 181 13.90 7.86 7.53
CA LEU A 181 14.56 6.72 6.88
C LEU A 181 16.02 6.63 7.30
N LYS A 182 16.76 7.75 7.29
CA LYS A 182 18.16 7.80 7.73
C LYS A 182 18.29 7.32 9.18
N LEU A 183 17.40 7.77 10.06
CA LEU A 183 17.40 7.38 11.47
C LEU A 183 17.14 5.88 11.63
N PHE A 184 16.20 5.35 10.86
CA PHE A 184 15.87 3.93 10.87
C PHE A 184 17.02 3.06 10.31
N LEU A 185 17.60 3.42 9.16
CA LEU A 185 18.74 2.70 8.57
C LEU A 185 19.97 2.72 9.50
N LYS A 186 20.22 3.82 10.21
CA LYS A 186 21.28 3.91 11.22
C LYS A 186 21.07 2.88 12.35
N LYS A 187 19.82 2.68 12.81
CA LYS A 187 19.48 1.64 13.81
C LYS A 187 19.73 0.22 13.28
N MET A 188 19.73 0.03 11.96
CA MET A 188 20.05 -1.24 11.29
C MET A 188 21.56 -1.40 10.99
N GLY A 189 22.41 -0.46 11.43
CA GLY A 189 23.87 -0.53 11.27
C GLY A 189 24.41 0.14 10.00
N VAL A 190 23.58 0.85 9.22
CA VAL A 190 24.05 1.63 8.07
C VAL A 190 24.81 2.87 8.57
N LYS A 191 26.14 2.89 8.37
CA LYS A 191 27.01 3.97 8.85
C LYS A 191 26.92 5.24 8.01
N GLU A 192 26.85 5.10 6.69
CA GLU A 192 26.80 6.21 5.75
C GLU A 192 25.54 6.12 4.89
N PHE A 193 24.58 7.02 5.18
CA PHE A 193 23.42 7.19 4.33
C PHE A 193 23.84 7.96 3.07
N LYS A 194 23.82 7.27 1.93
CA LYS A 194 24.05 7.85 0.61
C LYS A 194 22.69 8.16 0.02
N LYS A 195 22.38 9.44 -0.15
CA LYS A 195 21.13 9.85 -0.77
C LYS A 195 21.19 9.54 -2.27
N ASP A 196 20.79 8.33 -2.61
CA ASP A 196 20.54 7.96 -4.00
C ASP A 196 19.36 8.77 -4.56
N SER A 197 19.42 9.13 -5.84
CA SER A 197 18.38 9.87 -6.57
C SER A 197 17.17 8.99 -6.90
N PHE A 198 16.62 8.27 -5.92
CA PHE A 198 15.39 7.52 -6.15
C PHE A 198 14.24 8.48 -6.35
N TYR A 199 13.60 8.38 -7.51
CA TYR A 199 12.48 9.23 -7.90
C TYR A 199 11.30 9.03 -6.96
N ILE A 200 11.19 9.89 -5.95
CA ILE A 200 9.94 10.05 -5.23
C ILE A 200 9.04 10.82 -6.17
N ASN A 201 8.07 10.11 -6.74
CA ASN A 201 6.99 10.62 -7.57
C ASN A 201 6.08 11.54 -6.71
N LYS A 202 6.63 12.63 -6.19
CA LYS A 202 5.94 13.66 -5.43
C LYS A 202 5.22 14.50 -6.45
N ILE A 203 3.90 14.52 -6.37
CA ILE A 203 3.14 15.52 -7.10
C ILE A 203 3.45 16.83 -6.39
N ASP A 204 4.10 17.75 -7.10
CA ASP A 204 4.38 19.09 -6.61
C ASP A 204 3.04 19.79 -6.35
N LYS A 205 2.72 19.92 -5.07
CA LYS A 205 1.51 20.51 -4.49
C LYS A 205 0.19 19.78 -4.78
N THR A 206 -0.56 19.65 -3.72
CA THR A 206 -1.92 19.13 -3.62
C THR A 206 -2.89 20.12 -4.22
N ASN A 207 -3.08 20.07 -5.54
CA ASN A 207 -4.05 20.91 -6.25
C ASN A 207 -5.42 20.24 -6.33
N TYR A 208 -5.99 19.84 -5.20
CA TYR A 208 -7.39 19.42 -5.11
C TYR A 208 -8.26 20.57 -4.62
N SER A 209 -9.47 20.66 -5.16
CA SER A 209 -10.49 21.58 -4.68
C SER A 209 -10.99 21.20 -3.28
N ASN A 210 -11.69 22.12 -2.60
CA ASN A 210 -12.33 21.83 -1.32
C ASN A 210 -13.35 20.68 -1.44
N ALA A 211 -14.13 20.64 -2.52
CA ALA A 211 -15.10 19.57 -2.75
C ALA A 211 -14.43 18.20 -2.87
N GLU A 212 -13.31 18.11 -3.60
CA GLU A 212 -12.52 16.88 -3.71
C GLU A 212 -11.91 16.46 -2.37
N ARG A 213 -11.39 17.42 -1.60
CA ARG A 213 -10.87 17.17 -0.26
C ARG A 213 -11.93 16.56 0.65
N GLU A 214 -13.12 17.15 0.70
CA GLU A 214 -14.22 16.65 1.54
C GLU A 214 -14.71 15.27 1.07
N ALA A 215 -14.77 15.04 -0.25
CA ALA A 215 -15.09 13.73 -0.78
C ALA A 215 -14.05 12.67 -0.33
N ILE A 216 -12.75 12.95 -0.43
CA ILE A 216 -11.72 12.01 0.00
C ILE A 216 -11.87 11.72 1.50
N LYS A 217 -12.13 12.75 2.32
CA LYS A 217 -12.34 12.58 3.76
C LYS A 217 -13.49 11.64 4.08
N LEU A 218 -14.62 11.77 3.37
CA LEU A 218 -15.79 10.91 3.58
C LEU A 218 -15.45 9.44 3.34
N TYR A 219 -14.75 9.13 2.25
CA TYR A 219 -14.39 7.74 1.90
C TYR A 219 -13.18 7.20 2.69
N ASN A 220 -12.44 8.05 3.38
CA ASN A 220 -11.23 7.70 4.13
C ASN A 220 -11.28 8.14 5.60
N TYR A 221 -12.48 8.19 6.18
CA TYR A 221 -12.69 8.62 7.56
C TYR A 221 -11.78 7.88 8.56
N TRP A 222 -11.69 6.55 8.44
CA TRP A 222 -10.92 5.73 9.37
C TRP A 222 -9.42 5.90 9.20
N ASP A 223 -8.94 5.98 7.96
CA ASP A 223 -7.52 6.29 7.70
C ASP A 223 -7.14 7.66 8.25
N LEU A 224 -8.02 8.66 8.15
CA LEU A 224 -7.81 9.98 8.74
C LEU A 224 -7.78 9.93 10.26
N LYS A 225 -8.69 9.17 10.88
CA LYS A 225 -8.68 8.94 12.32
C LYS A 225 -7.37 8.28 12.75
N LEU A 226 -6.95 7.22 12.05
CA LEU A 226 -5.71 6.49 12.31
C LEU A 226 -4.47 7.37 12.16
N TYR A 227 -4.39 8.14 11.08
CA TYR A 227 -3.30 9.08 10.84
C TYR A 227 -3.21 10.14 11.95
N LYS A 228 -4.34 10.66 12.42
CA LYS A 228 -4.37 11.60 13.54
C LYS A 228 -3.89 10.97 14.84
N GLU A 229 -4.40 9.79 15.19
CA GLU A 229 -3.97 9.08 16.42
C GLU A 229 -2.48 8.73 16.40
N PHE A 230 -1.90 8.42 15.24
CA PHE A 230 -0.47 8.15 15.11
C PHE A 230 0.40 9.41 15.30
N ASN A 231 -0.08 10.58 14.89
CA ASN A 231 0.68 11.84 14.98
C ASN A 231 0.35 12.68 16.24
N LYS A 232 -0.40 12.15 17.20
CA LYS A 232 -0.60 12.76 18.51
C LYS A 232 0.64 12.55 19.38
#